data_AF-A0A8H9WDQ9-F1
#
_entry.id   AF-A0A8H9WDQ9-F1
#
_cell.length_a   1.000
_cell.length_b   1.000
_cell.length_c   1.000
_cell.angle_alpha   90.00
_cell.angle_beta   90.00
_cell.angle_gamma   90.00
#
_symmetry.space_group_name_H-M   'P 1'
#
loop_
_entity.id
_entity.type
_entity.pdbx_description
1 polymer ?
#
loop_
_entity_poly.entity_id
_entity_poly.type
_entity_poly.pdbx_seq_one_letter_code
_entity_poly.pdbx_strand_id
1 'polypeptide(L)' 'DVIAKGVEKKKQQQMLIKFGCFNYQGFLYAKPLSIDEFEALLETKKTLNT' A
#
# COMPACT_ATOMS: atom_id res chain seq x y z
N ASP A 1 2.40 17.11 0.70
CA ASP A 1 1.55 15.90 0.68
C ASP A 1 1.85 15.06 1.92
N VAL A 2 0.87 14.36 2.51
CA VAL A 2 1.01 13.65 3.80
C VAL A 2 0.81 12.15 3.59
N ILE A 3 1.71 11.33 4.15
CA ILE A 3 1.62 9.87 4.15
C ILE A 3 1.42 9.32 5.56
N ALA A 4 0.37 8.52 5.76
CA ALA A 4 0.15 7.78 6.99
C ALA A 4 0.90 6.44 6.96
N LYS A 5 1.78 6.22 7.94
CA LYS A 5 2.52 4.96 8.11
C LYS A 5 1.85 4.08 9.18
N GLY A 6 2.02 2.76 9.07
CA GLY A 6 1.43 1.79 10.01
C GLY A 6 -0.05 1.49 9.73
N VAL A 7 -0.49 1.59 8.48
CA VAL A 7 -1.87 1.23 8.09
C VAL A 7 -1.97 -0.28 7.87
N GLU A 8 -2.63 -0.97 8.79
CA GLU A 8 -2.70 -2.44 8.83
C GLU A 8 -4.12 -2.97 8.63
N LYS A 9 -5.14 -2.15 8.88
CA LYS A 9 -6.56 -2.53 8.82
C LYS A 9 -7.37 -1.56 7.99
N LYS A 10 -8.37 -2.05 7.23
CA LYS A 10 -9.30 -1.22 6.43
C LYS A 10 -9.96 -0.10 7.25
N LYS A 11 -10.26 -0.34 8.54
CA LYS A 11 -10.83 0.69 9.44
C LYS A 11 -9.92 1.90 9.62
N GLN A 12 -8.60 1.70 9.69
CA GLN A 12 -7.62 2.80 9.79
C GLN A 12 -7.59 3.61 8.49
N GLN A 13 -7.52 2.94 7.33
CA GLN A 13 -7.60 3.59 6.03
C GLN A 13 -8.88 4.44 5.89
N GLN A 14 -10.03 3.89 6.26
CA GLN A 14 -11.32 4.61 6.21
C GLN A 14 -11.34 5.86 7.11
N MET A 15 -10.67 5.81 8.27
CA MET A 15 -10.53 6.97 9.15
C MET A 15 -9.63 8.04 8.52
N LEU A 16 -8.51 7.63 7.90
CA LEU A 16 -7.56 8.54 7.26
C LEU A 16 -8.18 9.26 6.05
N ILE A 17 -9.00 8.56 5.25
CA ILE A 17 -9.80 9.16 4.16
C ILE A 17 -10.66 10.31 4.70
N LYS A 18 -11.35 10.10 5.83
CA LYS A 18 -12.19 11.13 6.47
C LYS A 18 -11.41 12.35 6.95
N PHE A 19 -10.13 12.18 7.26
CA PHE A 19 -9.21 13.27 7.61
C PHE A 19 -8.47 13.87 6.41
N GLY A 20 -8.79 13.45 5.18
CA GLY A 20 -8.16 13.97 3.97
C GLY A 20 -6.74 13.45 3.72
N CYS A 21 -6.33 12.36 4.38
CA CYS A 21 -5.06 11.69 4.08
C CYS A 21 -5.32 10.54 3.10
N PHE A 22 -4.72 10.61 1.92
CA PHE A 22 -4.95 9.67 0.82
C PHE A 22 -3.74 8.78 0.47
N ASN A 23 -2.58 9.03 1.10
CA ASN A 23 -1.36 8.25 0.91
C ASN A 23 -1.09 7.38 2.14
N TYR A 24 -0.82 6.10 1.92
CA TYR A 24 -0.69 5.12 3.00
C TYR A 24 0.51 4.20 2.81
N GLN A 25 1.11 3.78 3.93
CA GLN A 25 2.06 2.69 3.99
C GLN A 25 1.75 1.80 5.20
N GLY A 26 1.73 0.48 4.99
CA GLY A 26 1.60 -0.49 6.07
C GLY A 26 1.13 -1.85 5.59
N PHE A 27 0.99 -2.78 6.54
CA PHE A 27 0.75 -4.20 6.26
C PHE A 27 -0.62 -4.49 5.65
N LEU A 28 -1.54 -3.51 5.61
CA LEU A 28 -2.78 -3.64 4.85
C LEU A 28 -2.50 -3.87 3.36
N TYR A 29 -1.39 -3.33 2.85
CA TYR A 29 -1.00 -3.43 1.44
C TYR A 29 0.13 -4.44 1.24
N ALA A 30 1.22 -4.29 1.98
CA ALA A 30 2.36 -5.20 1.94
C ALA A 30 3.17 -5.11 3.23
N LYS A 31 3.75 -6.24 3.64
CA LYS A 31 4.89 -6.24 4.56
C LYS A 31 6.14 -5.71 3.84
N PRO A 32 7.24 -5.38 4.54
CA PRO A 32 8.51 -5.11 3.89
C PRO A 32 8.89 -6.30 3.01
N LEU A 33 9.30 -6.01 1.79
CA LEU A 33 9.67 -7.00 0.78
C LEU A 33 11.18 -6.96 0.56
N SER A 34 11.75 -8.11 0.19
CA SER A 34 13.08 -8.14 -0.41
C SER A 34 13.06 -7.48 -1.79
N ILE A 35 14.24 -7.20 -2.36
CA ILE A 35 14.34 -6.67 -3.71
C ILE A 35 13.72 -7.61 -4.74
N ASP A 36 13.99 -8.91 -4.65
CA ASP A 36 13.47 -9.93 -5.56
C ASP A 36 11.94 -10.04 -5.50
N GLU A 37 11.37 -9.99 -4.29
CA GLU A 37 9.92 -10.00 -4.07
C GLU A 37 9.25 -8.75 -4.64
N PHE A 38 9.91 -7.60 -4.52
CA PHE A 38 9.43 -6.34 -5.08
C PHE A 38 9.44 -6.36 -6.62
N GLU A 39 10.52 -6.84 -7.24
CA GLU A 39 10.63 -6.99 -8.69
C GLU A 39 9.55 -7.94 -9.24
N ALA A 40 9.35 -9.09 -8.60
CA ALA A 40 8.29 -10.03 -8.97
C ALA A 40 6.88 -9.39 -8.88
N LEU A 41 6.64 -8.58 -7.85
CA LEU A 41 5.37 -7.84 -7.71
C LEU A 41 5.14 -6.84 -8.84
N LEU A 42 6.20 -6.19 -9.35
CA LEU A 42 6.08 -5.26 -10.47
C LEU A 42 5.77 -5.99 -11.78
N GLU A 43 6.40 -7.14 -12.03
CA GLU A 43 6.13 -7.93 -13.24
C GLU A 43 4.71 -8.50 -13.25
N THR A 44 4.22 -9.04 -12.13
CA THR A 44 2.84 -9.54 -12.04
C THR A 44 1.77 -8.47 -12.31
N LYS A 45 2.02 -7.22 -11.92
CA LYS A 45 1.08 -6.12 -12.14
C LYS A 45 1.08 -5.58 -13.57
N LYS A 46 2.16 -5.75 -14.34
CA LYS A 46 2.19 -5.39 -15.76
C LYS A 46 1.24 -6.25 -16.58
N THR A 47 1.10 -7.53 -16.23
CA THR A 47 0.26 -8.51 -16.95
C THR A 47 -1.24 -8.32 -16.70
N LEU A 48 -1.64 -7.55 -15.69
CA LEU A 48 -3.05 -7.29 -15.33
C LEU A 48 -3.65 -6.05 -16.01
N ASN A 49 -2.85 -5.31 -16.80
CA ASN A 49 -3.26 -4.08 -17.48
C ASN A 49 -3.34 -4.22 -19.02
N THR A 50 -3.46 -5.45 -19.53
CA THR A 50 -3.82 -5.79 -20.93
C THR A 50 -5.15 -6.51 -20.94
#